data_AF-A0A074RX97-F1
#
_entry.id   AF-A0A074RX97-F1
#
_cell.length_a   1.000
_cell.length_b   1.000
_cell.length_c   1.000
_cell.angle_alpha   90.00
_cell.angle_beta   90.00
_cell.angle_gamma   90.00
#
_symmetry.space_group_name_H-M   'P 1'
#
loop_
_entity.id
_entity.type
_entity.pdbx_description
1 polymer ?
#
loop_
_entity_poly.entity_id
_entity_poly.type
_entity_poly.pdbx_seq_one_letter_code
_entity_poly.pdbx_strand_id
1 'polypeptide(L)'
;MLSRPLFTLLVSLSISATSLAIDTQSFTLRHVHRTHADTGRIRWTDVSQDTISTSQLSEETPDGSSTHTHSLHTRRTDVHRPVSQAAFQAARVHSRKRKKEKSVLGRFALDREWGQSMGWKEDTVEGPAIDKRETVLALAKMTNNAYLSPGEAGWYDLGGNWTADHNIGWEPDADGFRGHVFLSADNATAVLSIKGTSAGWLGGGGPTVRKDKLNDNLLFSCCCGHVDWTWSNVCGCFGGGNKCDEDCIEDALTDESLFYPVGINLYNNLTYLYPDAKIWVIGHSLGGALASLIGTTFGAPTVTFEAPGERMAAQRLHLPMPPSTQHVTHIYHTADPIAMGTCNGVTSSCYLGGYAMESKCHLGQSIIYDSVTELHWSVDIRTHGIVVIIEQLLSADWSEKTGKTGNKKGWWGRKPQGLLEHPTQARLIEGIDTSFEDRVEVPAPKPDVDCVECYAWEFGDYMNDTTRK
;
A
#
# COMPACT_ATOMS: atom_id res chain seq x y z
N MET A 1 -2.44 43.28 -68.60
CA MET A 1 -2.97 43.31 -67.22
C MET A 1 -3.45 41.90 -66.90
N LEU A 2 -2.62 41.10 -66.25
CA LEU A 2 -2.90 39.69 -65.94
C LEU A 2 -3.07 39.54 -64.42
N SER A 3 -4.13 38.84 -64.02
CA SER A 3 -4.56 38.62 -62.65
C SER A 3 -3.59 37.71 -61.89
N ARG A 4 -3.34 38.03 -60.62
CA ARG A 4 -2.65 37.15 -59.65
C ARG A 4 -3.72 36.46 -58.80
N PRO A 5 -3.64 35.14 -58.55
CA PRO A 5 -4.42 34.51 -57.50
C PRO A 5 -3.66 34.59 -56.15
N LEU A 6 -4.41 34.83 -55.09
CA LEU A 6 -4.00 34.71 -53.70
C LEU A 6 -3.77 33.23 -53.38
N PHE A 7 -2.57 32.87 -52.93
CA PHE A 7 -2.30 31.55 -52.34
C PHE A 7 -2.58 31.62 -50.84
N THR A 8 -3.66 30.98 -50.39
CA THR A 8 -3.99 30.82 -48.98
C THR A 8 -3.17 29.66 -48.43
N LEU A 9 -2.23 29.94 -47.53
CA LEU A 9 -1.42 28.94 -46.84
C LEU A 9 -2.24 28.33 -45.70
N LEU A 10 -2.79 27.13 -45.90
CA LEU A 10 -3.38 26.32 -44.82
C LEU A 10 -2.24 25.72 -43.99
N VAL A 11 -1.98 26.32 -42.83
CA VAL A 11 -1.14 25.71 -41.79
C VAL A 11 -1.97 24.64 -41.09
N SER A 12 -1.70 23.38 -41.40
CA SER A 12 -2.21 22.24 -40.65
C SER A 12 -1.54 22.19 -39.27
N LEU A 13 -2.23 22.65 -38.23
CA LEU A 13 -1.87 22.28 -36.84
C LEU A 13 -2.23 20.80 -36.65
N SER A 14 -1.22 19.94 -36.78
CA SER A 14 -1.29 18.59 -36.23
C SER A 14 -1.24 18.68 -34.71
N ILE A 15 -2.39 18.58 -34.07
CA ILE A 15 -2.46 18.29 -32.63
C ILE A 15 -1.99 16.84 -32.50
N SER A 16 -0.74 16.65 -32.08
CA SER A 16 -0.26 15.34 -31.67
C SER A 16 -1.07 14.91 -30.45
N ALA A 17 -2.02 14.01 -30.66
CA ALA A 17 -2.58 13.21 -29.59
C ALA A 17 -1.40 12.43 -28.97
N THR A 18 -0.90 12.90 -27.84
CA THR A 18 -0.03 12.12 -26.96
C THR A 18 -0.83 10.92 -26.50
N SER A 19 -0.70 9.82 -27.25
CA SER A 19 -0.95 8.48 -26.75
C SER A 19 -0.11 8.31 -25.49
N LEU A 20 -0.75 8.27 -24.32
CA LEU A 20 -0.15 7.73 -23.11
C LEU A 20 0.17 6.26 -23.44
N ALA A 21 1.41 6.00 -23.83
CA ALA A 21 1.89 4.63 -24.00
C ALA A 21 1.84 3.98 -22.62
N ILE A 22 0.91 3.05 -22.45
CA ILE A 22 0.85 2.18 -21.28
C ILE A 22 1.89 1.10 -21.55
N ASP A 23 3.06 1.24 -20.95
CA ASP A 23 4.09 0.22 -21.01
C ASP A 23 3.75 -0.91 -20.04
N THR A 24 4.00 -2.13 -20.49
CA THR A 24 3.65 -3.35 -19.78
C THR A 24 4.92 -4.07 -19.36
N GLN A 25 5.06 -4.39 -18.07
CA GLN A 25 6.25 -5.04 -17.50
C GLN A 25 5.93 -6.43 -16.94
N SER A 26 6.82 -7.40 -17.18
CA SER A 26 6.81 -8.72 -16.54
C SER A 26 7.88 -8.78 -15.44
N PHE A 27 7.64 -9.54 -14.37
CA PHE A 27 8.55 -9.62 -13.21
C PHE A 27 9.01 -11.05 -12.92
N THR A 28 10.07 -11.18 -12.12
CA THR A 28 10.74 -12.40 -11.67
C THR A 28 11.23 -12.22 -10.24
N LEU A 29 11.17 -13.23 -9.36
CA LEU A 29 11.66 -13.12 -7.97
C LEU A 29 13.20 -13.25 -7.94
N ARG A 30 13.96 -12.34 -7.31
CA ARG A 30 15.44 -12.31 -7.49
C ARG A 30 16.33 -12.33 -6.24
N HIS A 31 15.95 -11.76 -5.10
CA HIS A 31 16.88 -11.57 -3.98
C HIS A 31 16.33 -11.93 -2.61
N VAL A 32 17.23 -12.32 -1.70
CA VAL A 32 16.95 -12.70 -0.31
C VAL A 32 17.72 -11.83 0.68
N HIS A 33 17.07 -11.48 1.80
CA HIS A 33 17.72 -10.83 2.93
C HIS A 33 17.34 -11.47 4.26
N ARG A 34 18.28 -11.48 5.22
CA ARG A 34 18.10 -11.95 6.60
C ARG A 34 18.15 -10.77 7.54
N THR A 35 17.23 -10.67 8.49
CA THR A 35 17.28 -9.67 9.57
C THR A 35 17.62 -10.36 10.90
N HIS A 36 18.61 -9.84 11.62
CA HIS A 36 18.95 -10.35 12.95
C HIS A 36 17.93 -9.84 13.98
N ALA A 37 17.30 -10.75 14.72
CA ALA A 37 16.19 -10.47 15.65
C ALA A 37 16.47 -9.28 16.61
N ASP A 38 17.66 -9.25 17.22
CA ASP A 38 18.00 -8.23 18.23
C ASP A 38 18.66 -6.96 17.68
N THR A 39 19.27 -7.01 16.49
CA THR A 39 20.13 -5.92 16.00
C THR A 39 19.60 -5.26 14.73
N GLY A 40 18.53 -5.81 14.13
CA GLY A 40 17.99 -5.33 12.87
C GLY A 40 18.96 -5.46 11.67
N ARG A 41 20.14 -6.06 11.87
CA ARG A 41 21.19 -6.15 10.85
C ARG A 41 20.74 -7.02 9.69
N ILE A 42 20.93 -6.51 8.48
CA ILE A 42 20.52 -7.17 7.24
C ILE A 42 21.71 -7.88 6.60
N ARG A 43 21.55 -9.16 6.23
CA ARG A 43 22.53 -9.92 5.43
C ARG A 43 21.90 -10.36 4.11
N TRP A 44 22.60 -10.09 3.01
CA TRP A 44 22.20 -10.48 1.66
C TRP A 44 22.89 -11.76 1.24
N THR A 45 22.19 -12.55 0.42
CA THR A 45 22.75 -13.74 -0.23
C THR A 45 22.34 -13.72 -1.70
N ASP A 46 23.34 -13.77 -2.59
CA ASP A 46 23.15 -13.77 -4.05
C ASP A 46 22.69 -15.13 -4.57
N VAL A 47 22.01 -15.10 -5.72
CA VAL A 47 21.60 -16.28 -6.49
C VAL A 47 22.65 -16.56 -7.57
N SER A 48 23.02 -17.83 -7.74
CA SER A 48 23.95 -18.29 -8.78
C SER A 48 23.41 -18.01 -10.19
N GLN A 49 24.27 -17.52 -11.10
CA GLN A 49 23.91 -17.29 -12.51
C GLN A 49 23.56 -18.57 -13.29
N ASP A 50 24.00 -19.74 -12.82
CA ASP A 50 23.74 -21.02 -13.48
C ASP A 50 22.26 -21.43 -13.39
N THR A 51 21.55 -21.00 -12.35
CA THR A 51 20.11 -21.21 -12.16
C THR A 51 19.27 -20.29 -13.05
N ILE A 52 19.80 -19.11 -13.41
CA ILE A 52 19.14 -18.16 -14.32
C ILE A 52 19.14 -18.71 -15.74
N SER A 53 20.24 -19.30 -16.19
CA SER A 53 20.40 -19.83 -17.55
C SER A 53 19.56 -21.08 -17.81
N THR A 54 19.34 -21.92 -16.80
CA THR A 54 18.50 -23.12 -16.90
C THR A 54 17.00 -22.78 -16.99
N SER A 55 16.59 -21.61 -16.49
CA SER A 55 15.22 -21.09 -16.61
C SER A 55 14.90 -20.41 -17.95
N GLN A 56 15.82 -20.37 -18.92
CA GLN A 56 15.58 -19.77 -20.24
C GLN A 56 15.21 -20.80 -21.33
N LEU A 57 15.21 -22.09 -20.99
CA LEU A 57 14.81 -23.15 -21.91
C LEU A 57 13.32 -23.47 -21.70
N SER A 58 12.52 -23.06 -22.67
CA SER A 58 11.06 -23.20 -22.77
C SER A 58 10.58 -24.66 -22.68
N GLU A 59 9.62 -24.92 -21.79
CA GLU A 59 8.70 -26.07 -21.90
C GLU A 59 7.30 -25.56 -22.27
N GLU A 60 6.79 -26.00 -23.42
CA GLU A 60 5.39 -25.84 -23.81
C GLU A 60 4.52 -26.82 -23.00
N THR A 61 3.50 -26.31 -22.29
CA THR A 61 2.53 -27.17 -21.60
C THR A 61 1.53 -27.78 -22.60
N PRO A 62 1.17 -29.08 -22.50
CA PRO A 62 0.31 -29.77 -23.47
C PRO A 62 -1.15 -29.31 -23.57
N ASP A 63 -1.66 -28.53 -22.62
CA ASP A 63 -3.11 -28.36 -22.42
C ASP A 63 -3.73 -27.03 -22.93
N GLY A 64 -2.96 -26.18 -23.62
CA GLY A 64 -3.54 -25.00 -24.31
C GLY A 64 -4.26 -23.97 -23.43
N SER A 65 -4.18 -24.10 -22.10
CA SER A 65 -4.68 -23.11 -21.15
C SER A 65 -3.66 -21.98 -21.04
N SER A 66 -4.05 -20.77 -21.44
CA SER A 66 -3.22 -19.56 -21.36
C SER A 66 -2.66 -19.38 -19.95
N THR A 67 -1.34 -19.53 -19.79
CA THR A 67 -0.60 -18.99 -18.64
C THR A 67 -0.95 -17.51 -18.54
N HIS A 68 -1.64 -17.10 -17.48
CA HIS A 68 -1.93 -15.69 -17.23
C HIS A 68 -0.60 -15.02 -16.87
N THR A 69 0.15 -14.56 -17.87
CA THR A 69 1.29 -13.68 -17.65
C THR A 69 0.73 -12.40 -17.05
N HIS A 70 0.95 -12.17 -15.75
CA HIS A 70 0.48 -10.96 -15.10
C HIS A 70 1.37 -9.80 -15.54
N SER A 71 0.87 -9.09 -16.54
CA SER A 71 1.54 -7.98 -17.17
C SER A 71 1.15 -6.71 -16.41
N LEU A 72 2.10 -6.07 -15.73
CA LEU A 72 1.86 -4.88 -14.90
C LEU A 72 1.91 -3.64 -15.78
N HIS A 73 0.82 -2.86 -15.77
CA HIS A 73 0.79 -1.57 -16.45
C HIS A 73 1.46 -0.51 -15.59
N THR A 74 2.28 0.33 -16.22
CA THR A 74 2.93 1.46 -15.55
C THR A 74 2.31 2.79 -15.93
N ARG A 75 2.55 3.78 -15.08
CA ARG A 75 2.25 5.18 -15.33
C ARG A 75 3.32 6.07 -14.71
N ARG A 76 3.50 7.24 -15.30
CA ARG A 76 4.33 8.29 -14.72
C ARG A 76 3.71 8.77 -13.41
N THR A 77 4.50 8.78 -12.35
CA THR A 77 4.10 9.16 -10.99
C THR A 77 5.08 10.19 -10.47
N ASP A 78 4.56 11.34 -10.02
CA ASP A 78 5.38 12.38 -9.41
C ASP A 78 5.74 11.99 -7.98
N VAL A 79 7.02 12.11 -7.66
CA VAL A 79 7.59 11.77 -6.35
C VAL A 79 8.45 12.91 -5.85
N HIS A 80 8.55 13.01 -4.53
CA HIS A 80 9.43 13.95 -3.86
C HIS A 80 10.49 13.17 -3.09
N ARG A 81 11.76 13.41 -3.43
CA ARG A 81 12.90 12.74 -2.79
C ARG A 81 13.70 13.72 -1.95
N PRO A 82 14.23 13.30 -0.79
CA PRO A 82 15.14 14.15 -0.04
C PRO A 82 16.42 14.41 -0.86
N VAL A 83 16.99 15.61 -0.77
CA VAL A 83 18.23 15.98 -1.48
C VAL A 83 19.41 15.09 -1.10
N SER A 84 19.41 14.62 0.14
CA SER A 84 20.36 13.63 0.66
C SER A 84 19.79 12.99 1.91
N GLN A 85 20.29 11.79 2.23
CA GLN A 85 19.97 11.14 3.49
C GLN A 85 20.39 11.98 4.70
N ALA A 86 21.52 12.71 4.60
CA ALA A 86 21.97 13.60 5.66
C ALA A 86 20.99 14.75 5.92
N ALA A 87 20.44 15.36 4.87
CA ALA A 87 19.42 16.41 5.00
C ALA A 87 18.12 15.88 5.62
N PHE A 88 17.69 14.68 5.20
CA PHE A 88 16.53 14.01 5.79
C PHE A 88 16.71 13.73 7.29
N GLN A 89 17.84 13.14 7.68
CA GLN A 89 18.11 12.89 9.10
C GLN A 89 18.29 14.19 9.90
N ALA A 90 18.91 15.23 9.32
CA ALA A 90 19.00 16.53 9.97
C ALA A 90 17.62 17.16 10.22
N ALA A 91 16.70 17.05 9.25
CA ALA A 91 15.32 17.51 9.42
C ALA A 91 14.58 16.74 10.52
N ARG A 92 14.75 15.41 10.59
CA ARG A 92 14.21 14.57 11.69
C ARG A 92 14.74 15.01 13.05
N VAL A 93 16.06 15.21 13.16
CA VAL A 93 16.71 15.66 14.40
C VAL A 93 16.24 17.08 14.77
N HIS A 94 16.00 17.95 13.79
CA HIS A 94 15.49 19.29 14.02
C HIS A 94 14.07 19.27 14.58
N SER A 95 13.15 18.53 13.96
CA SER A 95 11.79 18.34 14.47
C SER A 95 11.82 17.80 15.91
N ARG A 96 12.69 16.81 16.19
CA ARG A 96 12.92 16.30 17.55
C ARG A 96 13.47 17.30 18.55
N LYS A 97 14.25 18.30 18.13
CA LYS A 97 14.81 19.30 19.05
C LYS A 97 13.82 20.42 19.37
N ARG A 98 12.90 20.72 18.45
CA ARG A 98 11.86 21.74 18.58
C ARG A 98 10.72 21.33 19.52
N LYS A 99 10.72 20.07 20.00
CA LYS A 99 9.77 19.47 20.95
C LYS A 99 9.45 20.35 22.17
N LYS A 100 10.43 21.08 22.70
CA LYS A 100 10.27 21.88 23.93
C LYS A 100 9.47 23.18 23.79
N GLU A 101 9.13 23.61 22.57
CA GLU A 101 8.61 24.96 22.36
C GLU A 101 7.07 25.07 22.24
N LYS A 102 6.27 24.02 21.97
CA LYS A 102 4.87 24.22 21.49
C LYS A 102 3.86 23.11 21.81
N SER A 103 2.58 23.50 21.93
CA SER A 103 1.42 22.65 22.21
C SER A 103 1.05 21.68 21.06
N VAL A 104 0.40 20.57 21.43
CA VAL A 104 0.00 19.42 20.57
C VAL A 104 -0.62 19.80 19.22
N LEU A 105 -1.47 20.84 19.17
CA LEU A 105 -2.16 21.27 17.95
C LEU A 105 -1.29 22.09 16.98
N GLY A 106 -0.18 22.67 17.44
CA GLY A 106 0.72 23.49 16.62
C GLY A 106 1.84 22.72 15.92
N ARG A 107 2.10 21.46 16.33
CA ARG A 107 3.23 20.67 15.83
C ARG A 107 3.08 20.28 14.37
N PHE A 108 1.94 19.72 13.98
CA PHE A 108 1.78 19.19 12.62
C PHE A 108 1.94 20.25 11.52
N ALA A 109 1.34 21.42 11.70
CA ALA A 109 1.44 22.50 10.71
C ALA A 109 2.87 23.03 10.57
N LEU A 110 3.62 23.13 11.68
CA LEU A 110 5.00 23.62 11.69
C LEU A 110 6.00 22.57 11.20
N ASP A 111 5.83 21.30 11.58
CA ASP A 111 6.65 20.20 11.07
C ASP A 111 6.43 20.00 9.57
N ARG A 112 5.20 20.24 9.07
CA ARG A 112 4.92 20.25 7.63
C ARG A 112 5.61 21.41 6.92
N GLU A 113 5.51 22.63 7.44
CA GLU A 113 6.17 23.82 6.86
C GLU A 113 7.69 23.64 6.81
N TRP A 114 8.29 23.20 7.93
CA TRP A 114 9.71 22.91 7.99
C TRP A 114 10.10 21.73 7.10
N GLY A 115 9.33 20.65 7.13
CA GLY A 115 9.50 19.48 6.26
C GLY A 115 9.57 19.90 4.80
N GLN A 116 8.69 20.78 4.34
CA GLN A 116 8.69 21.28 2.96
C GLN A 116 9.91 22.19 2.65
N SER A 117 10.46 22.88 3.65
CA SER A 117 11.61 23.77 3.50
C SER A 117 12.96 23.06 3.29
N MET A 118 13.03 21.72 3.48
CA MET A 118 14.28 20.96 3.34
C MET A 118 14.78 20.78 1.89
N GLY A 119 14.08 21.40 0.92
CA GLY A 119 14.51 21.47 -0.48
C GLY A 119 14.29 20.20 -1.29
N TRP A 120 13.14 19.53 -1.13
CA TRP A 120 12.79 18.30 -1.85
C TRP A 120 13.10 18.35 -3.36
N LYS A 121 13.68 17.26 -3.87
CA LYS A 121 13.85 17.06 -5.31
C LYS A 121 12.57 16.44 -5.86
N GLU A 122 11.88 17.19 -6.70
CA GLU A 122 10.79 16.69 -7.52
C GLU A 122 11.35 15.82 -8.65
N ASP A 123 10.72 14.67 -8.86
CA ASP A 123 11.07 13.73 -9.92
C ASP A 123 9.80 13.03 -10.43
N THR A 124 9.81 12.57 -11.67
CA THR A 124 8.71 11.81 -12.24
C THR A 124 9.23 10.44 -12.63
N VAL A 125 8.75 9.40 -11.94
CA VAL A 125 9.22 8.03 -12.09
C VAL A 125 8.12 7.12 -12.63
N GLU A 126 8.50 6.00 -13.23
CA GLU A 126 7.55 4.93 -13.55
C GLU A 126 7.05 4.29 -12.25
N GLY A 127 5.73 4.31 -12.06
CA GLY A 127 5.01 3.71 -10.96
C GLY A 127 3.88 2.80 -11.47
N PRO A 128 3.21 2.05 -10.59
CA PRO A 128 2.13 1.17 -10.99
C PRO A 128 0.88 1.97 -11.41
N ALA A 129 0.20 1.52 -12.47
CA ALA A 129 -1.09 2.06 -12.90
C ALA A 129 -2.24 1.58 -11.99
N ILE A 130 -2.47 2.31 -10.90
CA ILE A 130 -3.49 1.96 -9.88
C ILE A 130 -4.94 2.06 -10.37
N ASP A 131 -5.18 2.70 -11.52
CA ASP A 131 -6.48 2.78 -12.18
C ASP A 131 -6.81 1.53 -13.01
N LYS A 132 -5.84 0.61 -13.17
CA LYS A 132 -6.00 -0.67 -13.86
C LYS A 132 -6.18 -1.81 -12.88
N ARG A 133 -7.32 -2.51 -12.96
CA ARG A 133 -7.64 -3.61 -12.03
C ARG A 133 -6.61 -4.72 -12.09
N GLU A 134 -6.15 -5.08 -13.28
CA GLU A 134 -5.15 -6.13 -13.46
C GLU A 134 -3.82 -5.82 -12.78
N THR A 135 -3.42 -4.53 -12.79
CA THR A 135 -2.21 -4.08 -12.10
C THR A 135 -2.37 -4.17 -10.59
N VAL A 136 -3.49 -3.67 -10.06
CA VAL A 136 -3.83 -3.77 -8.64
C VAL A 136 -3.90 -5.24 -8.18
N LEU A 137 -4.52 -6.11 -8.98
CA LEU A 137 -4.64 -7.54 -8.71
C LEU A 137 -3.28 -8.24 -8.66
N ALA A 138 -2.40 -7.95 -9.61
CA ALA A 138 -1.05 -8.53 -9.64
C ALA A 138 -0.20 -8.08 -8.44
N LEU A 139 -0.28 -6.79 -8.04
CA LEU A 139 0.37 -6.31 -6.82
C LEU A 139 -0.23 -6.94 -5.55
N ALA A 140 -1.55 -7.16 -5.51
CA ALA A 140 -2.20 -7.84 -4.40
C ALA A 140 -1.70 -9.29 -4.27
N LYS A 141 -1.55 -10.01 -5.39
CA LYS A 141 -0.97 -11.36 -5.42
C LYS A 141 0.51 -11.38 -4.97
N MET A 142 1.33 -10.44 -5.43
CA MET A 142 2.71 -10.25 -4.94
C MET A 142 2.76 -9.96 -3.42
N THR A 143 1.76 -9.23 -2.92
CA THR A 143 1.60 -8.92 -1.50
C THR A 143 1.21 -10.16 -0.70
N ASN A 144 0.28 -10.98 -1.20
CA ASN A 144 -0.06 -12.27 -0.57
C ASN A 144 1.15 -13.19 -0.46
N ASN A 145 1.97 -13.27 -1.52
CA ASN A 145 3.15 -14.11 -1.54
C ASN A 145 4.17 -13.73 -0.44
N ALA A 146 4.17 -12.50 0.08
CA ALA A 146 5.02 -12.11 1.22
C ALA A 146 4.71 -12.90 2.50
N TYR A 147 3.55 -13.54 2.59
CA TYR A 147 3.12 -14.40 3.70
C TYR A 147 3.46 -15.87 3.52
N LEU A 148 4.05 -16.26 2.40
CA LEU A 148 4.25 -17.65 2.04
C LEU A 148 5.66 -17.86 1.47
N SER A 149 6.11 -19.10 1.55
CA SER A 149 7.24 -19.58 0.78
C SER A 149 6.80 -20.07 -0.60
N PRO A 150 7.60 -19.93 -1.68
CA PRO A 150 7.26 -20.53 -2.95
C PRO A 150 7.00 -22.03 -2.82
N GLY A 151 5.95 -22.49 -3.49
CA GLY A 151 5.49 -23.89 -3.41
C GLY A 151 4.58 -24.21 -2.22
N GLU A 152 4.40 -23.30 -1.25
CA GLU A 152 3.37 -23.45 -0.22
C GLU A 152 1.96 -23.27 -0.82
N ALA A 153 0.98 -23.95 -0.22
CA ALA A 153 -0.42 -23.81 -0.61
C ALA A 153 -0.90 -22.37 -0.40
N GLY A 154 -1.52 -21.80 -1.44
CA GLY A 154 -1.95 -20.40 -1.45
C GLY A 154 -0.95 -19.42 -2.08
N TRP A 155 0.22 -19.90 -2.54
CA TRP A 155 1.12 -19.10 -3.36
C TRP A 155 0.48 -18.80 -4.72
N TYR A 156 0.43 -17.52 -5.09
CA TYR A 156 -0.05 -17.12 -6.40
C TYR A 156 1.08 -17.17 -7.42
N ASP A 157 0.89 -17.97 -8.46
CA ASP A 157 1.71 -17.88 -9.67
C ASP A 157 1.37 -16.58 -10.42
N LEU A 158 2.42 -15.84 -10.76
CA LEU A 158 2.34 -14.55 -11.43
C LEU A 158 2.65 -14.66 -12.94
N GLY A 159 2.94 -15.87 -13.46
CA GLY A 159 3.13 -16.19 -14.88
C GLY A 159 4.48 -15.74 -15.48
N GLY A 160 5.19 -16.63 -16.19
CA GLY A 160 6.61 -16.45 -16.57
C GLY A 160 7.54 -17.37 -15.74
N ASN A 161 8.82 -17.48 -16.08
CA ASN A 161 9.77 -18.27 -15.28
C ASN A 161 10.22 -17.46 -14.05
N TRP A 162 9.38 -17.45 -13.01
CA TRP A 162 9.74 -16.96 -11.68
C TRP A 162 10.65 -17.99 -11.02
N THR A 163 11.88 -17.61 -10.70
CA THR A 163 12.75 -18.46 -9.88
C THR A 163 12.17 -18.56 -8.47
N ALA A 164 11.54 -19.70 -8.18
CA ALA A 164 10.79 -19.99 -6.96
C ALA A 164 11.66 -20.36 -5.74
N ASP A 165 12.94 -19.98 -5.69
CA ASP A 165 13.86 -20.60 -4.73
C ASP A 165 14.32 -19.69 -3.57
N HIS A 166 13.65 -18.56 -3.33
CA HIS A 166 14.31 -17.46 -2.61
C HIS A 166 13.40 -16.78 -1.56
N ASN A 167 13.32 -17.41 -0.38
CA ASN A 167 12.55 -16.93 0.79
C ASN A 167 13.30 -15.94 1.67
N ILE A 168 12.65 -14.83 2.05
CA ILE A 168 13.23 -13.74 2.84
C ILE A 168 12.72 -13.70 4.29
N GLY A 169 13.63 -13.75 5.28
CA GLY A 169 13.26 -13.66 6.70
C GLY A 169 12.44 -14.85 7.22
N TRP A 170 12.29 -15.90 6.42
CA TRP A 170 11.53 -17.12 6.70
C TRP A 170 12.34 -18.19 7.43
N GLU A 171 13.51 -17.86 7.98
CA GLU A 171 14.28 -18.81 8.78
C GLU A 171 13.45 -19.30 9.99
N PRO A 172 13.60 -20.56 10.41
CA PRO A 172 12.76 -21.18 11.45
C PRO A 172 12.81 -20.44 12.81
N ASP A 173 13.88 -19.70 13.07
CA ASP A 173 14.17 -18.92 14.28
C ASP A 173 13.99 -17.41 14.10
N ALA A 174 13.65 -16.92 12.90
CA ALA A 174 13.49 -15.50 12.63
C ALA A 174 12.10 -15.00 13.07
N ASP A 175 12.04 -14.26 14.19
CA ASP A 175 10.85 -13.51 14.63
C ASP A 175 10.77 -12.09 14.01
N GLY A 176 11.63 -11.81 13.02
CA GLY A 176 11.84 -10.49 12.43
C GLY A 176 11.01 -10.16 11.19
N PHE A 177 11.35 -9.01 10.60
CA PHE A 177 10.77 -8.45 9.38
C PHE A 177 10.90 -9.43 8.20
N ARG A 178 9.82 -9.65 7.43
CA ARG A 178 9.77 -10.56 6.27
C ARG A 178 9.18 -9.88 5.04
N GLY A 179 9.46 -10.42 3.86
CA GLY A 179 8.96 -9.88 2.60
C GLY A 179 9.39 -10.68 1.38
N HIS A 180 9.29 -10.12 0.19
CA HIS A 180 9.88 -10.63 -1.04
C HIS A 180 10.35 -9.47 -1.92
N VAL A 181 11.33 -9.69 -2.80
CA VAL A 181 11.77 -8.69 -3.79
C VAL A 181 11.62 -9.27 -5.18
N PHE A 182 10.66 -8.72 -5.92
CA PHE A 182 10.42 -9.03 -7.32
C PHE A 182 11.18 -8.04 -8.21
N LEU A 183 11.66 -8.47 -9.35
CA LEU A 183 12.42 -7.67 -10.29
C LEU A 183 11.87 -7.87 -11.70
N SER A 184 11.69 -6.80 -12.47
CA SER A 184 11.23 -6.87 -13.84
C SER A 184 12.19 -7.69 -14.71
N ALA A 185 11.70 -8.25 -15.81
CA ALA A 185 12.50 -9.11 -16.71
C ALA A 185 13.72 -8.38 -17.32
N ASP A 186 13.63 -7.05 -17.45
CA ASP A 186 14.70 -6.15 -17.91
C ASP A 186 15.56 -5.59 -16.76
N ASN A 187 15.30 -6.00 -15.52
CA ASN A 187 15.93 -5.52 -14.29
C ASN A 187 15.77 -4.00 -14.02
N ALA A 188 14.85 -3.32 -14.71
CA ALA A 188 14.63 -1.88 -14.58
C ALA A 188 13.73 -1.48 -13.38
N THR A 189 12.94 -2.42 -12.85
CA THR A 189 11.99 -2.16 -11.76
C THR A 189 12.09 -3.26 -10.70
N ALA A 190 12.26 -2.90 -9.44
CA ALA A 190 12.20 -3.81 -8.30
C ALA A 190 10.97 -3.52 -7.44
N VAL A 191 10.21 -4.54 -7.04
CA VAL A 191 9.07 -4.44 -6.14
C VAL A 191 9.43 -5.08 -4.81
N LEU A 192 9.57 -4.26 -3.78
CA LEU A 192 9.73 -4.70 -2.40
C LEU A 192 8.35 -4.96 -1.79
N SER A 193 8.01 -6.22 -1.57
CA SER A 193 6.78 -6.66 -0.90
C SER A 193 7.05 -6.95 0.56
N ILE A 194 6.29 -6.32 1.47
CA ILE A 194 6.51 -6.41 2.92
C ILE A 194 5.35 -7.20 3.55
N LYS A 195 5.71 -8.24 4.32
CA LYS A 195 4.76 -9.06 5.07
C LYS A 195 4.16 -8.24 6.22
N GLY A 196 2.85 -8.36 6.43
CA GLY A 196 2.20 -7.88 7.66
C GLY A 196 2.07 -8.94 8.75
N THR A 197 1.14 -8.72 9.67
CA THR A 197 0.99 -9.52 10.89
C THR A 197 0.49 -10.93 10.64
N SER A 198 1.15 -11.93 11.23
CA SER A 198 0.61 -13.28 11.33
C SER A 198 -0.34 -13.37 12.53
N ALA A 199 -1.63 -13.09 12.34
CA ALA A 199 -2.64 -13.30 13.40
C ALA A 199 -3.40 -14.60 13.17
N GLY A 200 -3.60 -15.39 14.25
CA GLY A 200 -4.22 -16.73 14.18
C GLY A 200 -5.61 -16.73 13.55
N TRP A 201 -6.37 -15.65 13.71
CA TRP A 201 -7.70 -15.48 13.10
C TRP A 201 -7.67 -14.99 11.65
N LEU A 202 -6.51 -14.57 11.14
CA LEU A 202 -6.28 -14.18 9.74
C LEU A 202 -5.54 -15.28 8.96
N GLY A 203 -5.57 -16.53 9.47
CA GLY A 203 -4.97 -17.68 8.78
C GLY A 203 -3.46 -17.82 8.94
N GLY A 204 -2.85 -17.13 9.92
CA GLY A 204 -1.40 -17.17 10.14
C GLY A 204 -1.00 -17.34 11.60
N GLY A 205 0.06 -18.11 11.84
CA GLY A 205 0.73 -18.23 13.14
C GLY A 205 2.20 -18.54 12.89
N GLY A 206 3.07 -18.24 13.86
CA GLY A 206 4.50 -18.47 13.67
C GLY A 206 5.39 -17.66 14.61
N PRO A 207 6.71 -17.71 14.41
CA PRO A 207 7.66 -17.07 15.31
C PRO A 207 7.55 -15.54 15.33
N THR A 208 7.03 -14.88 14.28
CA THR A 208 6.95 -13.40 14.18
C THR A 208 5.81 -12.78 14.98
N VAL A 209 4.78 -13.55 15.38
CA VAL A 209 3.51 -13.04 15.94
C VAL A 209 3.73 -12.02 17.07
N ARG A 210 4.69 -12.31 17.97
CA ARG A 210 4.96 -11.45 19.13
C ARG A 210 5.53 -10.09 18.71
N LYS A 211 6.44 -10.09 17.72
CA LYS A 211 7.12 -8.88 17.25
C LYS A 211 6.22 -8.08 16.31
N ASP A 212 5.40 -8.76 15.50
CA ASP A 212 4.34 -8.14 14.70
C ASP A 212 3.39 -7.35 15.62
N LYS A 213 2.85 -8.01 16.64
CA LYS A 213 1.93 -7.40 17.64
C LYS A 213 2.55 -6.23 18.41
N LEU A 214 3.84 -6.32 18.73
CA LEU A 214 4.58 -5.21 19.35
C LEU A 214 4.59 -3.98 18.42
N ASN A 215 4.91 -4.17 17.14
CA ASN A 215 4.93 -3.08 16.16
C ASN A 215 3.52 -2.54 15.92
N ASP A 216 2.51 -3.40 15.79
CA ASP A 216 1.10 -2.98 15.63
C ASP A 216 0.67 -2.07 16.78
N ASN A 217 0.88 -2.51 18.03
CA ASN A 217 0.48 -1.73 19.20
C ASN A 217 1.30 -0.45 19.37
N LEU A 218 2.57 -0.41 18.96
CA LEU A 218 3.36 0.82 18.99
C LEU A 218 2.95 1.83 17.90
N LEU A 219 2.67 1.34 16.69
CA LEU A 219 2.36 2.18 15.53
C LEU A 219 0.92 2.69 15.52
N PHE A 220 -0.04 1.86 15.92
CA PHE A 220 -1.47 2.12 15.67
C PHE A 220 -2.30 2.39 16.92
N SER A 221 -1.74 2.24 18.13
CA SER A 221 -2.40 2.70 19.34
C SER A 221 -2.07 4.15 19.65
N CYS A 222 -2.99 4.83 20.32
CA CYS A 222 -2.77 6.19 20.77
C CYS A 222 -1.80 6.25 21.96
N CYS A 223 -1.73 5.23 22.83
CA CYS A 223 -0.73 5.20 23.89
C CYS A 223 -0.27 3.79 24.28
N CYS A 224 0.86 3.33 23.73
CA CYS A 224 1.56 2.11 24.15
C CYS A 224 0.67 0.85 24.27
N GLY A 225 -0.37 0.72 23.43
CA GLY A 225 -1.32 -0.39 23.47
C GLY A 225 -2.19 -0.41 24.73
N HIS A 226 -2.31 0.71 25.44
CA HIS A 226 -3.12 0.83 26.63
C HIS A 226 -4.61 0.87 26.26
N VAL A 227 -5.38 -0.06 26.83
CA VAL A 227 -6.84 -0.09 26.67
C VAL A 227 -7.53 -0.08 28.04
N ASP A 228 -7.21 -1.06 28.89
CA ASP A 228 -7.67 -1.13 30.28
C ASP A 228 -6.73 -1.96 31.16
N TRP A 229 -7.11 -2.16 32.42
CA TRP A 229 -6.32 -2.85 33.44
C TRP A 229 -6.03 -4.34 33.12
N THR A 230 -6.74 -4.95 32.17
CA THR A 230 -6.52 -6.35 31.78
C THR A 230 -5.39 -6.52 30.77
N TRP A 231 -4.84 -5.42 30.25
CA TRP A 231 -3.74 -5.42 29.27
C TRP A 231 -2.42 -4.94 29.87
N SER A 232 -1.33 -5.47 29.31
CA SER A 232 0.01 -4.94 29.55
C SER A 232 0.40 -4.01 28.40
N ASN A 233 0.83 -2.80 28.74
CA ASN A 233 1.32 -1.84 27.76
C ASN A 233 2.63 -2.32 27.11
N VAL A 234 2.85 -1.95 25.84
CA VAL A 234 4.07 -2.28 25.08
C VAL A 234 5.22 -1.29 25.32
N CYS A 235 4.94 -0.14 25.93
CA CYS A 235 5.93 0.81 26.41
C CYS A 235 5.47 1.49 27.72
N GLY A 236 6.43 2.08 28.43
CA GLY A 236 6.23 2.70 29.75
C GLY A 236 5.66 4.12 29.73
N CYS A 237 5.05 4.58 28.62
CA CYS A 237 4.71 6.00 28.42
C CYS A 237 3.32 6.40 28.92
N PHE A 238 2.53 5.46 29.45
CA PHE A 238 1.19 5.74 29.96
C PHE A 238 1.24 6.49 31.30
N GLY A 239 0.71 7.71 31.33
CA GLY A 239 0.71 8.59 32.51
C GLY A 239 -0.52 8.47 33.42
N GLY A 240 -1.46 7.56 33.11
CA GLY A 240 -2.73 7.40 33.84
C GLY A 240 -3.90 8.17 33.24
N GLY A 241 -5.13 7.68 33.46
CA GLY A 241 -6.33 8.27 32.86
C GLY A 241 -6.27 8.20 31.33
N ASN A 242 -6.33 9.35 30.68
CA ASN A 242 -6.18 9.50 29.23
C ASN A 242 -4.87 10.24 28.86
N LYS A 243 -3.85 10.18 29.71
CA LYS A 243 -2.58 10.89 29.51
C LYS A 243 -1.50 9.98 28.95
N CYS A 244 -0.84 10.43 27.90
CA CYS A 244 0.30 9.72 27.31
C CYS A 244 1.52 10.65 27.25
N ASP A 245 2.65 10.15 27.75
CA ASP A 245 3.91 10.86 27.63
C ASP A 245 4.40 10.84 26.20
N GLU A 246 4.49 12.02 25.61
CA GLU A 246 4.71 12.17 24.18
C GLU A 246 6.16 11.95 23.77
N ASP A 247 7.10 12.49 24.55
CA ASP A 247 8.53 12.27 24.31
C ASP A 247 8.85 10.77 24.40
N CYS A 248 8.30 10.10 25.42
CA CYS A 248 8.49 8.67 25.63
C CYS A 248 7.94 7.84 24.46
N ILE A 249 6.74 8.11 23.95
CA ILE A 249 6.15 7.30 22.87
C ILE A 249 6.85 7.55 21.53
N GLU A 250 7.33 8.77 21.28
CA GLU A 250 8.18 9.08 20.13
C GLU A 250 9.51 8.34 20.20
N ASP A 251 10.15 8.30 21.37
CA ASP A 251 11.42 7.59 21.57
C ASP A 251 11.24 6.06 21.46
N ALA A 252 10.13 5.52 21.98
CA ALA A 252 9.80 4.09 21.91
C ALA A 252 9.66 3.58 20.46
N LEU A 253 9.38 4.45 19.48
CA LEU A 253 9.27 4.10 18.06
C LEU A 253 10.62 4.09 17.31
N THR A 254 11.71 4.45 17.99
CA THR A 254 13.02 4.66 17.34
C THR A 254 14.03 3.55 17.57
N ASP A 255 13.65 2.52 18.32
CA ASP A 255 14.46 1.32 18.55
C ASP A 255 14.80 0.61 17.23
N GLU A 256 16.09 0.32 17.00
CA GLU A 256 16.62 -0.25 15.76
C GLU A 256 16.06 -1.65 15.43
N SER A 257 15.53 -2.36 16.43
CA SER A 257 14.94 -3.68 16.27
C SER A 257 13.50 -3.64 15.74
N LEU A 258 12.86 -2.47 15.73
CA LEU A 258 11.51 -2.27 15.19
C LEU A 258 11.50 -2.33 13.65
N PHE A 259 10.32 -2.59 13.10
CA PHE A 259 10.20 -2.90 11.69
C PHE A 259 10.44 -1.70 10.77
N TYR A 260 10.14 -0.48 11.21
CA TYR A 260 10.40 0.70 10.39
C TYR A 260 11.91 0.93 10.15
N PRO A 261 12.80 1.00 11.17
CA PRO A 261 14.25 1.08 10.95
C PRO A 261 14.82 -0.07 10.10
N VAL A 262 14.34 -1.30 10.30
CA VAL A 262 14.72 -2.46 9.48
C VAL A 262 14.32 -2.26 8.02
N GLY A 263 13.11 -1.78 7.75
CA GLY A 263 12.63 -1.46 6.41
C GLY A 263 13.44 -0.38 5.70
N ILE A 264 13.89 0.65 6.44
CA ILE A 264 14.80 1.69 5.91
C ILE A 264 16.13 1.09 5.46
N ASN A 265 16.73 0.23 6.29
CA ASN A 265 17.98 -0.46 5.94
C ASN A 265 17.81 -1.38 4.73
N LEU A 266 16.66 -2.06 4.63
CA LEU A 266 16.33 -2.93 3.52
C LEU A 266 16.25 -2.15 2.21
N TYR A 267 15.52 -1.04 2.20
CA TYR A 267 15.39 -0.18 1.03
C TYR A 267 16.76 0.36 0.58
N ASN A 268 17.58 0.87 1.50
CA ASN A 268 18.93 1.36 1.18
C ASN A 268 19.80 0.27 0.54
N ASN A 269 19.76 -0.94 1.08
CA ASN A 269 20.51 -2.05 0.49
C ASN A 269 20.01 -2.43 -0.91
N LEU A 270 18.69 -2.39 -1.14
CA LEU A 270 18.14 -2.61 -2.49
C LEU A 270 18.62 -1.55 -3.48
N THR A 271 18.68 -0.28 -3.06
CA THR A 271 19.25 0.78 -3.92
C THR A 271 20.74 0.57 -4.21
N TYR A 272 21.47 -0.15 -3.36
CA TYR A 272 22.87 -0.49 -3.62
C TYR A 272 23.01 -1.67 -4.58
N LEU A 273 22.15 -2.69 -4.45
CA LEU A 273 22.14 -3.87 -5.32
C LEU A 273 21.62 -3.56 -6.72
N TYR A 274 20.63 -2.66 -6.81
CA TYR A 274 19.99 -2.25 -8.06
C TYR A 274 20.02 -0.73 -8.21
N PRO A 275 21.21 -0.14 -8.48
CA PRO A 275 21.41 1.31 -8.48
C PRO A 275 20.57 2.05 -9.54
N ASP A 276 20.26 1.37 -10.65
CA ASP A 276 19.52 1.94 -11.77
C ASP A 276 18.03 1.59 -11.74
N ALA A 277 17.61 0.64 -10.90
CA ALA A 277 16.22 0.18 -10.87
C ALA A 277 15.29 1.16 -10.15
N LYS A 278 14.05 1.23 -10.62
CA LYS A 278 12.96 1.92 -9.92
C LYS A 278 12.41 0.98 -8.85
N ILE A 279 12.46 1.40 -7.60
CA ILE A 279 11.95 0.59 -6.49
C ILE A 279 10.50 1.00 -6.19
N TRP A 280 9.59 0.05 -6.26
CA TRP A 280 8.23 0.15 -5.75
C TRP A 280 8.14 -0.58 -4.41
N VAL A 281 7.28 -0.10 -3.53
CA VAL A 281 7.06 -0.74 -2.22
C VAL A 281 5.60 -1.13 -2.10
N ILE A 282 5.32 -2.36 -1.72
CA ILE A 282 3.97 -2.87 -1.50
C ILE A 282 3.88 -3.61 -0.19
N GLY A 283 2.67 -3.74 0.34
CA GLY A 283 2.43 -4.48 1.57
C GLY A 283 0.97 -4.52 1.96
N HIS A 284 0.63 -5.42 2.87
CA HIS A 284 -0.71 -5.58 3.41
C HIS A 284 -0.70 -5.44 4.93
N SER A 285 -1.78 -4.90 5.52
CA SER A 285 -1.92 -4.74 6.98
C SER A 285 -0.73 -3.96 7.56
N LEU A 286 -0.08 -4.43 8.63
CA LEU A 286 1.17 -3.88 9.16
C LEU A 286 2.24 -3.63 8.08
N GLY A 287 2.40 -4.57 7.14
CA GLY A 287 3.36 -4.46 6.04
C GLY A 287 3.02 -3.32 5.07
N GLY A 288 1.73 -3.02 4.90
CA GLY A 288 1.24 -1.91 4.10
C GLY A 288 1.55 -0.56 4.76
N ALA A 289 1.30 -0.43 6.06
CA ALA A 289 1.68 0.77 6.81
C ALA A 289 3.20 1.01 6.76
N LEU A 290 4.02 -0.04 6.93
CA LEU A 290 5.47 0.05 6.78
C LEU A 290 5.88 0.46 5.37
N ALA A 291 5.24 -0.10 4.34
CA ALA A 291 5.46 0.29 2.96
C ALA A 291 5.18 1.78 2.74
N SER A 292 4.09 2.33 3.28
CA SER A 292 3.78 3.76 3.21
C SER A 292 4.84 4.63 3.89
N LEU A 293 5.27 4.26 5.10
CA LEU A 293 6.31 4.99 5.83
C LEU A 293 7.65 5.01 5.06
N ILE A 294 8.04 3.88 4.47
CA ILE A 294 9.25 3.76 3.63
C ILE A 294 9.08 4.56 2.33
N GLY A 295 7.93 4.44 1.66
CA GLY A 295 7.59 5.16 0.43
C GLY A 295 7.63 6.67 0.61
N THR A 296 7.14 7.17 1.74
CA THR A 296 7.20 8.58 2.12
C THR A 296 8.63 9.03 2.42
N THR A 297 9.44 8.17 3.05
CA THR A 297 10.84 8.47 3.39
C THR A 297 11.72 8.64 2.17
N PHE A 298 11.54 7.80 1.16
CA PHE A 298 12.43 7.76 -0.01
C PHE A 298 11.82 8.33 -1.30
N GLY A 299 10.53 8.69 -1.31
CA GLY A 299 9.82 9.08 -2.53
C GLY A 299 9.72 7.90 -3.50
N ALA A 300 9.33 6.73 -3.00
CA ALA A 300 9.19 5.50 -3.77
C ALA A 300 7.70 5.21 -4.05
N PRO A 301 7.27 4.95 -5.30
CA PRO A 301 5.88 4.60 -5.60
C PRO A 301 5.41 3.43 -4.72
N THR A 302 4.27 3.61 -4.05
CA THR A 302 3.81 2.69 -3.02
C THR A 302 2.33 2.35 -3.18
N VAL A 303 2.01 1.06 -3.10
CA VAL A 303 0.63 0.55 -3.10
C VAL A 303 0.44 -0.39 -1.91
N THR A 304 -0.53 -0.08 -1.05
CA THR A 304 -0.78 -0.86 0.17
C THR A 304 -2.19 -1.43 0.15
N PHE A 305 -2.40 -2.59 0.76
CA PHE A 305 -3.70 -3.25 0.85
C PHE A 305 -4.16 -3.38 2.30
N GLU A 306 -5.38 -2.95 2.60
CA GLU A 306 -5.99 -3.06 3.94
C GLU A 306 -5.03 -2.57 5.05
N ALA A 307 -4.29 -1.48 4.79
CA ALA A 307 -3.32 -0.94 5.74
C ALA A 307 -4.05 -0.13 6.83
N PRO A 308 -3.71 -0.29 8.12
CA PRO A 308 -4.13 0.64 9.16
C PRO A 308 -3.59 2.05 8.88
N GLY A 309 -4.28 3.08 9.37
CA GLY A 309 -3.81 4.46 9.23
C GLY A 309 -2.48 4.68 9.94
N GLU A 310 -1.47 5.13 9.19
CA GLU A 310 -0.07 5.26 9.66
C GLU A 310 0.40 6.73 9.79
N ARG A 311 -0.47 7.71 9.58
CA ARG A 311 -0.11 9.14 9.64
C ARG A 311 0.39 9.55 11.03
N MET A 312 -0.27 9.13 12.11
CA MET A 312 0.22 9.35 13.48
C MET A 312 1.61 8.73 13.70
N ALA A 313 1.85 7.51 13.20
CA ALA A 313 3.16 6.88 13.31
C ALA A 313 4.24 7.69 12.60
N ALA A 314 3.95 8.21 11.40
CA ALA A 314 4.87 9.08 10.65
C ALA A 314 5.22 10.36 11.42
N GLN A 315 4.23 10.97 12.08
CA GLN A 315 4.44 12.14 12.93
C GLN A 315 5.35 11.82 14.11
N ARG A 316 5.10 10.72 14.84
CA ARG A 316 5.93 10.30 15.98
C ARG A 316 7.34 9.90 15.58
N LEU A 317 7.53 9.37 14.37
CA LEU A 317 8.83 9.09 13.78
C LEU A 317 9.57 10.35 13.29
N HIS A 318 8.92 11.51 13.39
CA HIS A 318 9.33 12.82 12.90
C HIS A 318 9.69 12.83 11.42
N LEU A 319 8.93 12.09 10.60
CA LEU A 319 9.20 12.05 9.16
C LEU A 319 8.99 13.44 8.55
N PRO A 320 10.01 14.03 7.89
CA PRO A 320 9.84 15.26 7.15
C PRO A 320 8.78 15.05 6.06
N MET A 321 7.76 15.90 6.05
CA MET A 321 6.67 15.78 5.10
C MET A 321 7.02 16.45 3.77
N PRO A 322 6.94 15.74 2.63
CA PRO A 322 7.12 16.34 1.32
C PRO A 322 5.94 17.25 0.93
N PRO A 323 6.08 18.08 -0.13
CA PRO A 323 4.98 18.86 -0.69
C PRO A 323 3.77 18.00 -1.09
N SER A 324 4.03 16.77 -1.55
CA SER A 324 3.00 15.78 -1.87
C SER A 324 3.46 14.36 -1.51
N THR A 325 2.53 13.56 -1.00
CA THR A 325 2.69 12.11 -0.73
C THR A 325 1.80 11.26 -1.63
N GLN A 326 1.26 11.81 -2.73
CA GLN A 326 0.29 11.11 -3.59
C GLN A 326 0.87 9.89 -4.32
N HIS A 327 2.20 9.72 -4.32
CA HIS A 327 2.84 8.48 -4.78
C HIS A 327 2.59 7.28 -3.86
N VAL A 328 1.99 7.50 -2.69
CA VAL A 328 1.49 6.46 -1.78
C VAL A 328 -0.02 6.30 -1.98
N THR A 329 -0.46 5.09 -2.34
CA THR A 329 -1.88 4.75 -2.53
C THR A 329 -2.28 3.59 -1.63
N HIS A 330 -3.29 3.82 -0.79
CA HIS A 330 -3.91 2.82 0.07
C HIS A 330 -5.15 2.24 -0.59
N ILE A 331 -5.25 0.93 -0.71
CA ILE A 331 -6.37 0.24 -1.33
C ILE A 331 -7.04 -0.59 -0.24
N TYR A 332 -8.31 -0.29 0.05
CA TYR A 332 -9.04 -1.02 1.07
C TYR A 332 -10.55 -0.96 0.84
N HIS A 333 -11.31 -1.74 1.61
CA HIS A 333 -12.76 -1.76 1.53
C HIS A 333 -13.45 -1.40 2.85
N THR A 334 -14.65 -0.82 2.77
CA THR A 334 -15.43 -0.36 3.94
C THR A 334 -15.84 -1.45 4.93
N ALA A 335 -15.81 -2.73 4.53
CA ALA A 335 -16.10 -3.86 5.42
C ALA A 335 -14.91 -4.26 6.31
N ASP A 336 -13.71 -3.72 6.10
CA ASP A 336 -12.54 -4.03 6.92
C ASP A 336 -12.46 -3.06 8.10
N PRO A 337 -12.67 -3.53 9.34
CA PRO A 337 -12.59 -2.66 10.50
C PRO A 337 -11.15 -2.20 10.82
N ILE A 338 -10.10 -2.87 10.33
CA ILE A 338 -8.71 -2.44 10.57
C ILE A 338 -8.38 -1.22 9.71
N ALA A 339 -8.51 -1.31 8.39
CA ALA A 339 -8.21 -0.18 7.49
C ALA A 339 -9.12 1.02 7.75
N MET A 340 -10.38 0.78 8.13
CA MET A 340 -11.32 1.84 8.51
C MET A 340 -11.06 2.44 9.91
N GLY A 341 -10.16 1.86 10.72
CA GLY A 341 -9.86 2.31 12.08
C GLY A 341 -11.02 2.14 13.06
N THR A 342 -11.92 1.18 12.82
CA THR A 342 -13.08 0.88 13.65
C THR A 342 -12.94 -0.42 14.46
N CYS A 343 -11.81 -1.12 14.35
CA CYS A 343 -11.51 -2.30 15.14
C CYS A 343 -11.04 -1.94 16.56
N ASN A 344 -11.88 -1.21 17.30
CA ASN A 344 -11.58 -0.68 18.62
C ASN A 344 -12.67 -1.02 19.66
N GLY A 345 -12.34 -0.87 20.95
CA GLY A 345 -13.25 -1.14 22.07
C GLY A 345 -13.29 -2.59 22.54
N VAL A 346 -13.78 -2.80 23.76
CA VAL A 346 -13.69 -4.07 24.52
C VAL A 346 -14.43 -5.25 23.90
N THR A 347 -15.36 -5.00 22.98
CA THR A 347 -16.12 -6.04 22.26
C THR A 347 -15.55 -6.37 20.88
N SER A 348 -14.51 -5.66 20.44
CA SER A 348 -13.91 -5.87 19.12
C SER A 348 -13.05 -7.14 19.07
N SER A 349 -12.94 -7.73 17.90
CA SER A 349 -12.01 -8.85 17.66
C SER A 349 -10.55 -8.45 17.86
N CYS A 350 -10.17 -7.21 17.53
CA CYS A 350 -8.81 -6.71 17.78
C CYS A 350 -8.52 -6.65 19.27
N TYR A 351 -9.48 -6.21 20.09
CA TYR A 351 -9.35 -6.25 21.54
C TYR A 351 -9.15 -7.69 22.05
N LEU A 352 -10.01 -8.63 21.65
CA LEU A 352 -9.85 -10.04 22.05
C LEU A 352 -8.50 -10.64 21.59
N GLY A 353 -7.96 -10.11 20.49
CA GLY A 353 -6.66 -10.45 19.94
C GLY A 353 -5.46 -9.79 20.64
N GLY A 354 -5.69 -8.79 21.47
CA GLY A 354 -4.67 -7.95 22.11
C GLY A 354 -4.03 -6.90 21.18
N TYR A 355 -4.73 -6.51 20.11
CA TYR A 355 -4.31 -5.45 19.18
C TYR A 355 -5.09 -4.17 19.47
N ALA A 356 -4.39 -3.12 19.89
CA ALA A 356 -4.94 -1.80 20.15
C ALA A 356 -4.85 -0.95 18.87
N MET A 357 -5.92 -0.99 18.07
CA MET A 357 -5.99 -0.35 16.75
C MET A 357 -6.86 0.91 16.83
N GLU A 358 -6.26 2.05 17.17
CA GLU A 358 -6.96 3.34 17.34
C GLU A 358 -6.70 4.32 16.19
N SER A 359 -5.67 4.06 15.37
CA SER A 359 -5.35 4.89 14.21
C SER A 359 -6.29 4.66 13.03
N LYS A 360 -6.43 5.68 12.20
CA LYS A 360 -7.33 5.72 11.04
C LYS A 360 -6.86 6.64 9.91
N CYS A 361 -5.95 7.58 10.18
CA CYS A 361 -5.52 8.55 9.16
C CYS A 361 -4.35 7.99 8.34
N HIS A 362 -4.44 8.08 7.01
CA HIS A 362 -3.42 7.55 6.08
C HIS A 362 -2.54 8.66 5.51
N LEU A 363 -1.33 8.36 5.06
CA LEU A 363 -0.59 9.28 4.20
C LEU A 363 -1.09 9.16 2.75
N GLY A 364 -0.73 10.13 1.90
CA GLY A 364 -1.03 10.03 0.46
C GLY A 364 -2.52 10.04 0.12
N GLN A 365 -2.95 9.04 -0.66
CA GLN A 365 -4.32 8.91 -1.16
C GLN A 365 -4.87 7.50 -0.96
N SER A 366 -6.18 7.35 -0.95
CA SER A 366 -6.88 6.08 -0.75
C SER A 366 -7.86 5.78 -1.87
N ILE A 367 -7.84 4.55 -2.36
CA ILE A 367 -8.90 3.93 -3.17
C ILE A 367 -9.74 3.10 -2.22
N ILE A 368 -10.98 3.54 -2.00
CA ILE A 368 -11.91 2.90 -1.06
C ILE A 368 -13.01 2.21 -1.84
N TYR A 369 -13.11 0.90 -1.67
CA TYR A 369 -14.21 0.10 -2.19
C TYR A 369 -15.37 0.09 -1.18
N ASP A 370 -16.52 0.64 -1.57
CA ASP A 370 -17.72 0.67 -0.72
C ASP A 370 -18.44 -0.69 -0.69
N SER A 371 -17.76 -1.72 -0.19
CA SER A 371 -18.28 -3.08 -0.11
C SER A 371 -19.48 -3.24 0.82
N VAL A 372 -19.61 -2.41 1.86
CA VAL A 372 -20.78 -2.46 2.76
C VAL A 372 -22.04 -1.97 2.06
N THR A 373 -21.98 -0.80 1.42
CA THR A 373 -23.18 -0.22 0.79
C THR A 373 -23.49 -0.89 -0.54
N GLU A 374 -22.47 -1.12 -1.38
CA GLU A 374 -22.65 -1.56 -2.76
C GLU A 374 -22.69 -3.09 -2.90
N LEU A 375 -21.95 -3.83 -2.05
CA LEU A 375 -21.90 -5.30 -2.09
C LEU A 375 -22.58 -5.98 -0.89
N HIS A 376 -23.12 -5.20 0.05
CA HIS A 376 -23.79 -5.70 1.26
C HIS A 376 -22.90 -6.60 2.14
N TRP A 377 -21.58 -6.37 2.13
CA TRP A 377 -20.69 -7.05 3.05
C TRP A 377 -20.95 -6.59 4.48
N SER A 378 -20.88 -7.51 5.43
CA SER A 378 -20.88 -7.15 6.85
C SER A 378 -19.49 -6.68 7.25
N VAL A 379 -19.41 -5.68 8.13
CA VAL A 379 -18.13 -5.26 8.72
C VAL A 379 -17.60 -6.40 9.58
N ASP A 380 -16.48 -6.99 9.18
CA ASP A 380 -15.95 -8.21 9.79
C ASP A 380 -14.44 -8.27 9.62
N ILE A 381 -13.72 -8.51 10.72
CA ILE A 381 -12.26 -8.68 10.74
C ILE A 381 -11.76 -9.76 9.77
N ARG A 382 -12.58 -10.77 9.48
CA ARG A 382 -12.23 -11.85 8.54
C ARG A 382 -12.15 -11.36 7.10
N THR A 383 -12.78 -10.23 6.78
CA THR A 383 -12.70 -9.61 5.45
C THR A 383 -11.39 -8.84 5.22
N HIS A 384 -10.63 -8.55 6.28
CA HIS A 384 -9.32 -7.89 6.21
C HIS A 384 -8.28 -8.66 5.38
N GLY A 385 -8.35 -10.00 5.33
CA GLY A 385 -7.29 -10.80 4.72
C GLY A 385 -7.10 -10.52 3.23
N ILE A 386 -5.85 -10.36 2.78
CA ILE A 386 -5.49 -10.08 1.37
C ILE A 386 -6.12 -11.01 0.34
N VAL A 387 -6.37 -12.28 0.69
CA VAL A 387 -7.06 -13.24 -0.19
C VAL A 387 -8.49 -12.81 -0.52
N VAL A 388 -9.19 -12.14 0.41
CA VAL A 388 -10.52 -11.56 0.17
C VAL A 388 -10.44 -10.46 -0.88
N ILE A 389 -9.39 -9.64 -0.85
CA ILE A 389 -9.14 -8.62 -1.87
C ILE A 389 -8.91 -9.26 -3.23
N ILE A 390 -8.04 -10.26 -3.31
CA ILE A 390 -7.68 -10.93 -4.56
C ILE A 390 -8.89 -11.66 -5.17
N GLU A 391 -9.53 -12.53 -4.39
CA GLU A 391 -10.54 -13.47 -4.91
C GLU A 391 -11.94 -12.87 -4.95
N GLN A 392 -12.28 -11.98 -4.01
CA GLN A 392 -13.64 -11.44 -3.90
C GLN A 392 -13.74 -10.01 -4.40
N LEU A 393 -12.80 -9.13 -4.06
CA LEU A 393 -12.91 -7.71 -4.42
C LEU A 393 -12.41 -7.41 -5.84
N LEU A 394 -11.31 -8.04 -6.27
CA LEU A 394 -10.65 -7.77 -7.54
C LEU A 394 -10.91 -8.82 -8.62
N SER A 395 -11.81 -9.79 -8.38
CA SER A 395 -12.15 -10.84 -9.35
C SER A 395 -12.91 -10.33 -10.60
N ALA A 396 -13.48 -9.14 -10.53
CA ALA A 396 -14.17 -8.48 -11.65
C ALA A 396 -14.06 -6.95 -11.48
N ASP A 397 -14.35 -6.21 -12.55
CA ASP A 397 -14.35 -4.74 -12.53
C ASP A 397 -15.35 -4.21 -11.50
N TRP A 398 -15.05 -3.07 -10.88
CA TRP A 398 -15.92 -2.50 -9.85
C TRP A 398 -17.34 -2.21 -10.35
N SER A 399 -17.48 -1.70 -11.58
CA SER A 399 -18.79 -1.43 -12.18
C SER A 399 -19.61 -2.70 -12.43
N GLU A 400 -18.94 -3.82 -12.71
CA GLU A 400 -19.61 -5.11 -12.85
C GLU A 400 -20.11 -5.62 -11.50
N LYS A 401 -19.27 -5.55 -10.46
CA LYS A 401 -19.63 -5.99 -9.10
C LYS A 401 -20.81 -5.20 -8.53
N THR A 402 -20.86 -3.90 -8.78
CA THR A 402 -21.94 -3.02 -8.31
C THR A 402 -23.20 -3.07 -9.19
N GLY A 403 -23.20 -3.86 -10.27
CA GLY A 403 -24.31 -3.93 -11.21
C GLY A 403 -24.61 -2.62 -11.94
N LYS A 404 -23.60 -1.74 -12.04
CA LYS A 404 -23.66 -0.43 -12.72
C LYS A 404 -23.36 -0.53 -14.21
N THR A 405 -22.92 -1.69 -14.70
CA THR A 405 -22.89 -1.99 -16.15
C THR A 405 -24.31 -2.12 -16.66
N GLY A 406 -24.73 -1.20 -17.53
CA GLY A 406 -26.11 -1.08 -18.01
C GLY A 406 -26.62 -2.32 -18.73
N ASN A 407 -27.27 -3.25 -18.00
CA ASN A 407 -28.29 -4.14 -18.55
C ASN A 407 -29.15 -4.79 -17.45
N LYS A 408 -30.03 -4.03 -16.79
CA LYS A 408 -31.21 -4.63 -16.16
C LYS A 408 -32.21 -5.03 -17.24
N LYS A 409 -31.97 -6.11 -17.97
CA LYS A 409 -33.06 -6.87 -18.60
C LYS A 409 -33.81 -7.60 -17.48
N GLY A 410 -34.80 -6.91 -16.93
CA GLY A 410 -35.79 -7.51 -16.05
C GLY A 410 -36.50 -8.65 -16.77
N TRP A 411 -36.42 -9.84 -16.20
CA TRP A 411 -37.20 -11.02 -16.56
C TRP A 411 -37.41 -11.78 -15.22
N TRP A 412 -38.59 -11.94 -14.59
CA TRP A 412 -39.93 -12.35 -15.05
C TRP A 412 -41.06 -11.66 -14.27
N GLY A 413 -41.86 -10.86 -14.96
CA GLY A 413 -43.20 -10.43 -14.54
C GLY A 413 -44.15 -10.63 -15.71
N ARG A 414 -45.19 -11.46 -15.50
CA ARG A 414 -46.24 -11.83 -16.48
C ARG A 414 -46.71 -10.63 -17.32
N LYS A 415 -46.67 -10.75 -18.65
CA LYS A 415 -47.47 -9.88 -19.53
C LYS A 415 -48.88 -10.45 -19.68
N PRO A 416 -49.95 -9.67 -19.51
CA PRO A 416 -51.23 -9.95 -20.13
C PRO A 416 -51.19 -9.59 -21.62
N GLN A 417 -52.06 -10.26 -22.34
CA GLN A 417 -52.15 -10.33 -23.79
C GLN A 417 -52.95 -9.14 -24.35
N GLY A 418 -52.47 -8.57 -25.46
CA GLY A 418 -53.29 -7.78 -26.39
C GLY A 418 -52.92 -6.29 -26.51
N LEU A 419 -52.26 -5.92 -27.60
CA LEU A 419 -52.80 -5.02 -28.63
C LEU A 419 -51.86 -4.97 -29.84
N LEU A 420 -52.46 -4.99 -31.04
CA LEU A 420 -51.83 -4.88 -32.35
C LEU A 420 -51.41 -3.43 -32.61
N GLU A 421 -50.14 -3.16 -32.93
CA GLU A 421 -49.74 -1.98 -33.71
C GLU A 421 -48.59 -2.30 -34.68
N HIS A 422 -48.67 -1.67 -35.85
CA HIS A 422 -47.96 -1.95 -37.10
C HIS A 422 -46.48 -1.50 -37.12
N PRO A 423 -45.65 -2.07 -38.02
CA PRO A 423 -44.21 -1.81 -38.04
C PRO A 423 -43.84 -0.79 -39.12
N THR A 424 -43.42 0.40 -38.74
CA THR A 424 -42.57 1.24 -39.59
C THR A 424 -41.79 2.23 -38.71
N GLN A 425 -40.49 2.38 -39.01
CA GLN A 425 -39.61 3.45 -38.51
C GLN A 425 -38.88 3.22 -37.17
N ALA A 426 -38.08 2.14 -37.10
CA ALA A 426 -36.95 2.06 -36.17
C ALA A 426 -35.84 1.15 -36.75
N ARG A 427 -35.27 1.57 -37.88
CA ARG A 427 -33.93 1.15 -38.31
C ARG A 427 -33.20 2.44 -38.65
N LEU A 428 -31.92 2.50 -38.28
CA LEU A 428 -31.00 3.64 -38.39
C LEU A 428 -30.82 4.48 -37.10
N ILE A 429 -30.55 3.84 -35.96
CA ILE A 429 -29.41 4.17 -35.07
C ILE A 429 -29.03 2.88 -34.32
N GLU A 430 -28.41 1.93 -35.02
CA GLU A 430 -27.64 0.85 -34.38
C GLU A 430 -26.16 1.19 -34.58
N GLY A 431 -25.39 1.21 -33.49
CA GLY A 431 -23.94 1.03 -33.58
C GLY A 431 -23.05 2.24 -33.26
N ILE A 432 -23.32 2.99 -32.20
CA ILE A 432 -22.23 3.55 -31.39
C ILE A 432 -22.46 3.07 -29.96
N ASP A 433 -21.69 2.06 -29.58
CA ASP A 433 -21.63 1.53 -28.23
C ASP A 433 -20.93 2.54 -27.32
N THR A 434 -21.70 3.49 -26.77
CA THR A 434 -21.23 4.42 -25.75
C THR A 434 -21.09 3.75 -24.37
N SER A 435 -21.24 2.42 -24.24
CA SER A 435 -21.22 1.70 -22.95
C SER A 435 -19.83 1.39 -22.40
N PHE A 436 -18.77 1.70 -23.16
CA PHE A 436 -17.39 1.54 -22.70
C PHE A 436 -16.88 2.71 -21.85
N GLU A 437 -17.45 3.90 -21.96
CA GLU A 437 -16.98 5.10 -21.24
C GLU A 437 -17.44 5.16 -19.76
N ASP A 438 -18.42 4.34 -19.36
CA ASP A 438 -18.95 4.29 -17.98
C ASP A 438 -18.37 3.14 -17.12
N ARG A 439 -17.43 2.35 -17.65
CA ARG A 439 -16.85 1.22 -16.91
C ARG A 439 -15.70 1.68 -16.00
N VAL A 440 -15.99 1.76 -14.71
CA VAL A 440 -14.99 1.91 -13.65
C VAL A 440 -14.42 0.54 -13.29
N GLU A 441 -13.16 0.30 -13.64
CA GLU A 441 -12.36 -0.87 -13.23
C GLU A 441 -12.05 -0.81 -11.72
N VAL A 442 -11.50 0.34 -11.29
CA VAL A 442 -11.04 0.64 -9.93
C VAL A 442 -11.59 2.02 -9.51
N PRO A 443 -12.11 2.20 -8.28
CA PRO A 443 -12.57 3.50 -7.81
C PRO A 443 -11.46 4.58 -7.87
N ALA A 444 -11.85 5.83 -8.07
CA ALA A 444 -10.89 6.93 -8.11
C ALA A 444 -10.22 7.15 -6.73
N PRO A 445 -8.90 7.40 -6.69
CA PRO A 445 -8.19 7.66 -5.45
C PRO A 445 -8.56 9.04 -4.89
N LYS A 446 -8.57 9.17 -3.56
CA LYS A 446 -8.91 10.41 -2.85
C LYS A 446 -7.88 10.68 -1.74
N PRO A 447 -7.40 11.92 -1.59
CA PRO A 447 -6.56 12.26 -0.44
C PRO A 447 -7.39 12.19 0.85
N ASP A 448 -6.74 11.79 1.94
CA ASP A 448 -7.33 11.85 3.26
C ASP A 448 -7.12 13.26 3.86
N VAL A 449 -8.16 14.10 3.85
CA VAL A 449 -8.09 15.51 4.23
C VAL A 449 -8.73 15.72 5.60
N ASP A 450 -8.10 16.51 6.47
CA ASP A 450 -8.61 16.90 7.80
C ASP A 450 -8.93 15.72 8.75
N CYS A 451 -8.30 14.56 8.54
CA CYS A 451 -8.41 13.45 9.47
C CYS A 451 -7.67 13.72 10.79
N VAL A 452 -8.41 13.54 11.89
CA VAL A 452 -7.92 13.69 13.27
C VAL A 452 -8.21 12.41 14.04
N GLU A 453 -7.21 11.89 14.73
CA GLU A 453 -7.25 10.67 15.55
C GLU A 453 -6.76 10.95 16.98
N CYS A 454 -6.95 9.98 17.87
CA CYS A 454 -6.53 10.07 19.27
C CYS A 454 -7.05 11.28 20.06
N TYR A 455 -8.20 11.86 19.68
CA TYR A 455 -8.79 13.03 20.35
C TYR A 455 -9.20 12.78 21.80
N ALA A 456 -9.32 11.52 22.22
CA ALA A 456 -9.60 11.14 23.60
C ALA A 456 -8.35 11.24 24.51
N TRP A 457 -7.15 11.32 23.93
CA TRP A 457 -5.87 11.32 24.64
C TRP A 457 -5.29 12.73 24.80
N GLU A 458 -4.69 12.96 25.96
CA GLU A 458 -3.90 14.16 26.28
C GLU A 458 -2.41 13.80 26.16
N PHE A 459 -1.70 14.44 25.25
CA PHE A 459 -0.26 14.25 25.02
C PHE A 459 0.54 15.38 25.69
N GLY A 460 1.61 15.05 26.39
CA GLY A 460 2.40 16.00 27.18
C GLY A 460 3.55 15.33 27.93
N ASP A 461 4.17 16.05 28.86
CA ASP A 461 5.23 15.55 29.74
C ASP A 461 4.60 15.04 31.03
N TYR A 462 4.42 13.72 31.13
CA TYR A 462 3.73 13.06 32.24
C TYR A 462 4.63 12.06 32.98
N MET A 463 5.85 11.83 32.49
CA MET A 463 6.86 11.01 33.15
C MET A 463 7.85 11.89 33.91
N ASN A 464 8.04 11.60 35.20
CA ASN A 464 9.12 12.23 35.96
C ASN A 464 10.48 11.85 35.36
N ASP A 465 11.44 12.78 35.39
CA ASP A 465 12.82 12.61 34.90
C ASP A 465 13.54 11.37 35.51
N THR A 466 13.07 10.88 36.66
CA THR A 466 13.60 9.68 37.35
C THR A 466 13.11 8.35 36.78
N THR A 467 12.03 8.35 35.98
CA THR A 467 11.43 7.16 35.35
C THR A 467 11.81 6.98 33.87
N ARG A 468 12.51 7.95 33.24
CA ARG A 468 12.98 7.88 31.84
C ARG A 468 14.19 6.94 31.61
N LYS A 469 14.32 5.85 32.36
CA LYS A 469 15.46 4.91 32.26
C LYS A 469 15.14 3.68 31.42
#